data_AF-A0A7L3Z6P9-F1
#
_entry.id   AF-A0A7L3Z6P9-F1
#
_cell.length_a   1.000
_cell.length_b   1.000
_cell.length_c   1.000
_cell.angle_alpha   90.00
_cell.angle_beta   90.00
_cell.angle_gamma   90.00
#
_symmetry.space_group_name_H-M   'P 1'
#
loop_
_entity.id
_entity.type
_entity.pdbx_description
1 polymer ?
#
loop_
_entity_poly.entity_id
_entity_poly.type
_entity_poly.pdbx_seq_one_letter_code
_entity_poly.pdbx_strand_id
1 'polypeptide(L)'
;REVKDHLNYEHRVFNSEEFLKTRAIGDQPFYKKVLETYMFHSFLKARLNRKMDAFARLELSTQSEEERLNLMFHTPRRLTMEKMASKRFNPQYMISRRMVISMPNLQDIKLPEGPTRNSSLRRIETGIGKGRTSVKMPSKSVSTFKIPEIHFPLMFQCVHSYYTDFFNHLSKAINTLPPDNSALLARYFYLRGLISLMQGKLLNALSDFQNLDKTDLRIFPTDLVRKIVETMPPSERSQADRKPELKKLISRVMEKQREVMKIDDHVKNFELPKTHMQLDDFVKRIQESGIVKDVDTIHRLFDALTKQIDPETFRDFYNYWKETEAEAQEVNLPPTVIEHLDKNECVYKLSCSVKTNYGVGKIALTQKRLFLLTEGGRPGYVQIAAFRDIEDVKSTTVAFLLLRIPTLRIKTLSKKEAFEANLKTECDLWYLIVKEMWAGKKMADDHKDPQYIEQALTNVLLMDAVVGALQSSKTIYAASKLSYFDRMKNEVPMMVPKTTSETLKHKINPSAGETFPQAIDVLLYTPG
;
A
#
# COMPACT_ATOMS: atom_id res chain seq x y z
N ARG A 1 12.99 -2.52 4.48
CA ARG A 1 11.60 -2.21 4.88
C ARG A 1 11.13 -0.89 4.27
N GLU A 2 11.89 0.19 4.39
CA GLU A 2 11.46 1.55 3.99
C GLU A 2 11.61 1.89 2.48
N VAL A 3 12.18 0.98 1.68
CA VAL A 3 12.30 1.16 0.22
C VAL A 3 10.93 1.13 -0.47
N LYS A 4 9.93 0.47 0.12
CA LYS A 4 8.60 0.27 -0.50
C LYS A 4 7.88 1.56 -0.84
N ASP A 5 8.06 2.58 -0.02
CA ASP A 5 7.37 3.87 -0.15
C ASP A 5 7.97 4.71 -1.30
N HIS A 6 9.12 4.30 -1.83
CA HIS A 6 9.84 4.96 -2.93
C HIS A 6 9.87 4.14 -4.23
N LEU A 7 9.00 3.11 -4.32
CA LEU A 7 8.90 2.24 -5.50
C LEU A 7 7.63 2.49 -6.29
N ASN A 8 7.81 2.61 -7.60
CA ASN A 8 6.75 2.52 -8.57
C ASN A 8 6.80 1.14 -9.24
N TYR A 9 5.91 0.24 -8.83
CA TYR A 9 5.88 -1.14 -9.35
C TYR A 9 5.48 -1.20 -10.83
N GLU A 10 4.60 -0.30 -11.27
CA GLU A 10 4.06 -0.27 -12.62
C GLU A 10 5.10 0.21 -13.62
N HIS A 11 5.80 1.30 -13.29
CA HIS A 11 6.84 1.87 -14.15
C HIS A 11 8.27 1.37 -13.84
N ARG A 12 8.40 0.49 -12.83
CA ARG A 12 9.67 -0.06 -12.32
C ARG A 12 10.70 1.01 -11.98
N VAL A 13 10.23 2.03 -11.29
CA VAL A 13 11.04 3.18 -10.87
C VAL A 13 11.34 3.09 -9.38
N PHE A 14 12.60 3.35 -9.01
CA PHE A 14 13.01 3.60 -7.64
C PHE A 14 13.46 5.06 -7.50
N ASN A 15 12.87 5.79 -6.55
CA ASN A 15 13.27 7.15 -6.28
C ASN A 15 14.41 7.19 -5.26
N SER A 16 15.65 7.07 -5.74
CA SER A 16 16.84 7.02 -4.90
C SER A 16 17.07 8.34 -4.14
N GLU A 17 16.81 9.48 -4.77
CA GLU A 17 16.97 10.80 -4.14
C GLU A 17 15.99 10.98 -2.97
N GLU A 18 14.72 10.64 -3.19
CA GLU A 18 13.70 10.71 -2.14
C GLU A 18 14.00 9.73 -1.01
N PHE A 19 14.43 8.52 -1.33
CA PHE A 19 14.87 7.55 -0.33
C PHE A 19 16.02 8.09 0.53
N LEU A 20 17.01 8.77 -0.07
CA LEU A 20 18.13 9.37 0.65
C LEU A 20 17.69 10.57 1.51
N LYS A 21 16.76 11.41 1.02
CA LYS A 21 16.22 12.56 1.79
C LYS A 21 15.51 12.14 3.08
N THR A 22 14.89 10.95 3.11
CA THR A 22 14.28 10.40 4.34
C THR A 22 15.29 9.85 5.35
N ARG A 23 16.58 9.76 4.99
CA ARG A 23 17.64 9.31 5.90
C ARG A 23 18.21 10.49 6.70
N ALA A 24 18.66 10.20 7.92
CA ALA A 24 19.45 11.17 8.68
C ALA A 24 20.67 11.60 7.87
N ILE A 25 21.02 12.90 7.93
CA ILE A 25 22.10 13.49 7.11
C ILE A 25 23.42 12.74 7.29
N GLY A 26 23.74 12.31 8.52
CA GLY A 26 24.94 11.52 8.82
C GLY A 26 24.97 10.12 8.20
N ASP A 27 23.81 9.54 7.90
CA ASP A 27 23.69 8.18 7.35
C ASP A 27 23.61 8.18 5.81
N GLN A 28 23.33 9.32 5.18
CA GLN A 28 23.20 9.43 3.73
C GLN A 28 24.42 8.90 2.96
N PRO A 29 25.68 9.16 3.37
CA PRO A 29 26.85 8.59 2.69
C PRO A 29 26.89 7.07 2.70
N PHE A 30 26.50 6.44 3.82
CA PHE A 30 26.40 4.99 3.93
C PHE A 30 25.33 4.45 2.98
N TYR A 31 24.13 5.01 3.01
CA TYR A 31 23.05 4.56 2.14
C TYR A 31 23.37 4.77 0.66
N LYS A 32 24.05 5.86 0.30
CA LYS A 32 24.53 6.08 -1.06
C LYS A 32 25.43 4.93 -1.54
N LYS A 33 26.34 4.44 -0.68
CA LYS A 33 27.14 3.25 -0.98
C LYS A 33 26.32 1.97 -1.06
N VAL A 34 25.32 1.79 -0.20
CA VAL A 34 24.43 0.62 -0.27
C VAL A 34 23.68 0.58 -1.62
N LEU A 35 23.18 1.72 -2.09
CA LEU A 35 22.44 1.81 -3.36
C LEU A 35 23.30 1.39 -4.57
N GLU A 36 24.62 1.57 -4.50
CA GLU A 36 25.58 1.16 -5.55
C GLU A 36 25.85 -0.36 -5.56
N THR A 37 25.49 -1.09 -4.50
CA THR A 37 25.86 -2.51 -4.38
C THR A 37 25.02 -3.45 -5.25
N TYR A 38 25.65 -4.51 -5.78
CA TYR A 38 24.95 -5.58 -6.49
C TYR A 38 23.83 -6.22 -5.65
N MET A 39 24.06 -6.39 -4.34
CA MET A 39 23.07 -6.96 -3.41
C MET A 39 21.80 -6.12 -3.36
N PHE A 40 21.93 -4.78 -3.31
CA PHE A 40 20.77 -3.90 -3.31
C PHE A 40 20.01 -3.93 -4.64
N HIS A 41 20.71 -3.91 -5.77
CA HIS A 41 20.08 -4.05 -7.10
C HIS A 41 19.31 -5.37 -7.24
N SER A 42 19.90 -6.49 -6.79
CA SER A 42 19.25 -7.80 -6.80
C SER A 42 18.00 -7.82 -5.91
N PHE A 43 18.09 -7.21 -4.73
CA PHE A 43 16.95 -7.02 -3.83
C PHE A 43 15.82 -6.21 -4.48
N LEU A 44 16.14 -5.07 -5.07
CA LEU A 44 15.19 -4.15 -5.71
C LEU A 44 14.43 -4.85 -6.84
N LYS A 45 15.17 -5.58 -7.66
CA LYS A 45 14.67 -6.39 -8.76
C LYS A 45 13.74 -7.51 -8.29
N ALA A 46 14.13 -8.25 -7.26
CA ALA A 46 13.28 -9.27 -6.66
C ALA A 46 11.97 -8.67 -6.11
N ARG A 47 12.06 -7.51 -5.46
CA ARG A 47 10.91 -6.79 -4.89
C ARG A 47 9.95 -6.30 -5.98
N LEU A 48 10.45 -5.65 -7.04
CA LEU A 48 9.64 -5.17 -8.17
C LEU A 48 8.99 -6.33 -8.95
N ASN A 49 9.66 -7.48 -9.01
CA ASN A 49 9.11 -8.71 -9.60
C ASN A 49 8.11 -9.44 -8.67
N ARG A 50 7.72 -8.83 -7.53
CA ARG A 50 6.84 -9.41 -6.49
C ARG A 50 7.29 -10.79 -6.01
N LYS A 51 8.60 -11.08 -6.09
CA LYS A 51 9.18 -12.32 -5.58
C LYS A 51 9.35 -12.23 -4.06
N MET A 52 9.18 -13.37 -3.38
CA MET A 52 9.39 -13.49 -1.93
C MET A 52 10.88 -13.33 -1.57
N ASP A 53 11.32 -12.10 -1.35
CA ASP A 53 12.69 -11.82 -0.90
C ASP A 53 12.91 -12.15 0.59
N ALA A 54 14.17 -12.16 1.03
CA ALA A 54 14.54 -12.50 2.42
C ALA A 54 13.90 -11.53 3.44
N PHE A 55 13.73 -10.26 3.08
CA PHE A 55 13.08 -9.25 3.92
C PHE A 55 11.55 -9.38 3.87
N ALA A 56 10.95 -9.77 2.75
CA ALA A 56 9.52 -10.07 2.65
C ALA A 56 9.14 -11.25 3.56
N ARG A 57 10.00 -12.28 3.63
CA ARG A 57 9.86 -13.39 4.58
C ARG A 57 9.95 -12.93 6.05
N LEU A 58 10.90 -12.06 6.35
CA LEU A 58 11.05 -11.47 7.69
C LEU A 58 9.88 -10.52 8.05
N GLU A 59 9.39 -9.72 7.10
CA GLU A 59 8.21 -8.86 7.30
C GLU A 59 6.99 -9.72 7.63
N LEU A 60 6.73 -10.77 6.84
CA LEU A 60 5.64 -11.69 7.06
C LEU A 60 5.73 -12.40 8.42
N SER A 61 6.91 -12.76 8.90
CA SER A 61 7.05 -13.42 10.21
C SER A 61 6.82 -12.48 11.41
N THR A 62 6.92 -11.16 11.19
CA THR A 62 6.79 -10.14 12.25
C THR A 62 5.46 -9.37 12.25
N GLN A 63 4.58 -9.58 11.26
CA GLN A 63 3.32 -8.82 11.11
C GLN A 63 2.11 -9.54 11.73
N SER A 64 1.16 -8.75 12.25
CA SER A 64 -0.14 -9.22 12.76
C SER A 64 -1.07 -9.67 11.61
N GLU A 65 -2.10 -10.48 11.91
CA GLU A 65 -3.00 -11.01 10.87
C GLU A 65 -3.81 -9.92 10.12
N GLU A 66 -4.14 -8.79 10.76
CA GLU A 66 -4.81 -7.66 10.10
C GLU A 66 -3.93 -6.95 9.04
N GLU A 67 -2.61 -6.88 9.27
CA GLU A 67 -1.68 -6.27 8.31
C GLU A 67 -1.42 -7.16 7.09
N ARG A 68 -1.55 -8.49 7.26
CA ARG A 68 -1.42 -9.48 6.17
C ARG A 68 -2.55 -9.38 5.15
N LEU A 69 -3.78 -9.11 5.59
CA LEU A 69 -4.94 -8.95 4.69
C LEU A 69 -4.89 -7.65 3.89
N ASN A 70 -4.44 -6.56 4.52
CA ASN A 70 -4.27 -5.27 3.83
C ASN A 70 -3.25 -5.36 2.68
N LEU A 71 -2.14 -6.08 2.87
CA LEU A 71 -1.09 -6.24 1.85
C LEU A 71 -1.53 -7.03 0.60
N MET A 72 -2.55 -7.89 0.72
CA MET A 72 -3.05 -8.70 -0.41
C MET A 72 -4.02 -7.95 -1.32
N PHE A 73 -4.68 -6.89 -0.82
CA PHE A 73 -5.77 -6.23 -1.54
C PHE A 73 -5.54 -4.74 -1.79
N HIS A 74 -4.66 -4.08 -1.05
CA HIS A 74 -4.33 -2.68 -1.30
C HIS A 74 -2.86 -2.38 -0.97
N THR A 75 -2.18 -1.66 -1.84
CA THR A 75 -1.00 -0.87 -1.47
C THR A 75 -1.48 0.51 -1.06
N PRO A 76 -1.80 0.78 0.22
CA PRO A 76 -1.85 2.16 0.66
C PRO A 76 -0.39 2.67 0.59
N ARG A 77 -0.12 3.57 -0.36
CA ARG A 77 1.17 4.29 -0.43
C ARG A 77 1.45 5.11 0.84
N ARG A 78 0.46 5.27 1.72
CA ARG A 78 0.53 6.11 2.93
C ARG A 78 0.03 5.37 4.17
N LEU A 79 0.78 5.47 5.27
CA LEU A 79 0.39 4.94 6.58
C LEU A 79 -0.63 5.88 7.25
N THR A 80 -1.57 5.30 8.02
CA THR A 80 -2.59 6.07 8.73
C THR A 80 -1.98 6.85 9.90
N MET A 81 -2.60 7.97 10.32
CA MET A 81 -2.05 8.81 11.40
C MET A 81 -1.92 8.04 12.73
N GLU A 82 -2.85 7.14 13.00
CA GLU A 82 -2.78 6.20 14.13
C GLU A 82 -1.55 5.26 14.02
N LYS A 83 -1.25 4.75 12.82
CA LYS A 83 -0.05 3.94 12.55
C LYS A 83 1.24 4.75 12.59
N MET A 84 1.21 6.04 12.20
CA MET A 84 2.36 6.94 12.35
C MET A 84 2.64 7.23 13.82
N ALA A 85 1.60 7.50 14.62
CA ALA A 85 1.71 7.70 16.05
C ALA A 85 2.26 6.44 16.75
N SER A 86 1.71 5.26 16.46
CA SER A 86 2.19 4.00 17.06
C SER A 86 3.62 3.63 16.65
N LYS A 87 4.04 3.94 15.41
CA LYS A 87 5.45 3.83 14.99
C LYS A 87 6.39 4.75 15.78
N ARG A 88 5.98 5.99 16.08
CA ARG A 88 6.79 6.94 16.88
C ARG A 88 7.01 6.45 18.32
N PHE A 89 6.09 5.66 18.87
CA PHE A 89 6.17 5.13 20.24
C PHE A 89 6.71 3.70 20.35
N ASN A 90 7.11 3.03 19.26
CA ASN A 90 7.58 1.65 19.32
C ASN A 90 9.10 1.55 19.65
N PRO A 91 9.50 0.96 20.80
CA PRO A 91 10.90 0.85 21.20
C PRO A 91 11.75 0.01 20.24
N GLN A 92 11.19 -0.87 19.42
CA GLN A 92 11.95 -1.64 18.42
C GLN A 92 12.50 -0.75 17.29
N TYR A 93 11.83 0.36 16.96
CA TYR A 93 12.33 1.37 16.02
C TYR A 93 13.42 2.28 16.62
N MET A 94 13.34 2.55 17.93
CA MET A 94 14.43 3.21 18.68
C MET A 94 15.67 2.32 18.78
N ILE A 95 15.49 1.00 18.93
CA ILE A 95 16.57 0.01 19.02
C ILE A 95 17.24 -0.21 17.66
N SER A 96 16.51 -0.20 16.53
CA SER A 96 17.13 -0.29 15.20
C SER A 96 18.00 0.93 14.86
N ARG A 97 17.67 2.11 15.39
CA ARG A 97 18.55 3.30 15.32
C ARG A 97 19.79 3.16 16.22
N ARG A 98 19.68 2.52 17.39
CA ARG A 98 20.82 2.29 18.30
C ARG A 98 21.76 1.17 17.86
N MET A 99 21.27 0.09 17.23
CA MET A 99 22.13 -1.02 16.81
C MET A 99 23.04 -0.70 15.61
N VAL A 100 22.80 0.41 14.90
CA VAL A 100 23.74 0.91 13.86
C VAL A 100 24.87 1.76 14.49
N ILE A 101 24.78 2.11 15.78
CA ILE A 101 25.74 2.99 16.48
C ILE A 101 26.84 2.19 17.23
N SER A 102 26.86 0.85 17.18
CA SER A 102 27.93 0.07 17.80
C SER A 102 28.41 -1.08 16.91
N MET A 103 29.26 -0.75 15.95
CA MET A 103 30.30 -1.67 15.48
C MET A 103 31.62 -1.18 16.07
N PRO A 104 32.14 -1.75 17.17
CA PRO A 104 33.52 -1.51 17.57
C PRO A 104 34.43 -2.43 16.75
N ASN A 105 35.51 -1.85 16.26
CA ASN A 105 36.65 -2.57 15.71
C ASN A 105 37.09 -3.72 16.61
N LEU A 106 37.46 -4.84 15.98
CA LEU A 106 38.25 -5.91 16.59
C LEU A 106 39.55 -5.33 17.13
N GLN A 107 39.65 -5.12 18.44
CA GLN A 107 40.88 -5.25 19.21
C GLN A 107 40.62 -5.16 20.72
N ASP A 108 41.04 -6.21 21.41
CA ASP A 108 41.43 -6.32 22.81
C ASP A 108 40.49 -5.80 23.90
N ILE A 109 39.56 -6.68 24.31
CA ILE A 109 39.02 -6.65 25.66
C ILE A 109 39.61 -7.83 26.44
N LYS A 110 40.55 -7.51 27.34
CA LYS A 110 41.04 -8.45 28.37
C LYS A 110 39.88 -8.84 29.28
N LEU A 111 39.64 -10.14 29.42
CA LEU A 111 38.74 -10.73 30.41
C LEU A 111 39.28 -10.52 31.84
N PRO A 112 38.42 -10.26 32.83
CA PRO A 112 38.65 -10.68 34.21
C PRO A 112 38.14 -12.11 34.42
N GLU A 113 38.98 -12.92 35.05
CA GLU A 113 38.80 -14.34 35.34
C GLU A 113 37.73 -14.64 36.40
N GLY A 114 36.98 -15.74 36.19
CA GLY A 114 36.42 -16.59 37.27
C GLY A 114 34.89 -16.79 37.28
N PRO A 115 34.39 -18.00 37.60
CA PRO A 115 34.87 -19.31 37.18
C PRO A 115 33.86 -20.05 36.29
N THR A 116 34.44 -20.91 35.46
CA THR A 116 33.86 -21.93 34.59
C THR A 116 32.87 -22.85 35.31
N ARG A 117 31.66 -23.02 34.75
CA ARG A 117 30.92 -24.29 34.86
C ARG A 117 29.95 -24.50 33.69
N ASN A 118 30.45 -25.28 32.74
CA ASN A 118 29.80 -26.15 31.76
C ASN A 118 28.26 -26.08 31.65
N SER A 119 27.83 -25.63 30.47
CA SER A 119 26.54 -25.92 29.88
C SER A 119 26.27 -27.43 29.85
N SER A 120 25.20 -27.85 30.52
CA SER A 120 24.51 -29.09 30.17
C SER A 120 23.01 -28.90 30.32
N LEU A 121 22.31 -29.11 29.21
CA LEU A 121 20.86 -29.17 29.09
C LEU A 121 20.31 -30.26 30.00
N ARG A 122 19.71 -29.90 31.13
CA ARG A 122 18.76 -30.77 31.84
C ARG A 122 17.53 -29.98 32.27
N ARG A 123 16.41 -30.35 31.65
CA ARG A 123 15.03 -30.04 32.01
C ARG A 123 14.79 -30.44 33.46
N ILE A 124 14.34 -29.51 34.30
CA ILE A 124 13.80 -29.79 35.62
C ILE A 124 12.39 -29.21 35.65
N GLU A 125 11.41 -30.11 35.80
CA GLU A 125 10.04 -29.81 36.15
C GLU A 125 10.00 -29.32 37.60
N THR A 126 9.35 -28.18 37.84
CA THR A 126 8.96 -27.76 39.19
C THR A 126 7.45 -27.64 39.25
N GLY A 127 6.87 -28.50 40.08
CA GLY A 127 5.47 -28.45 40.46
C GLY A 127 5.21 -27.38 41.53
N ILE A 128 3.95 -26.90 41.46
CA ILE A 128 3.09 -26.43 42.55
C ILE A 128 3.46 -25.11 43.24
N GLY A 129 2.63 -24.08 43.01
CA GLY A 129 2.59 -22.88 43.86
C GLY A 129 1.76 -21.71 43.34
N LYS A 130 0.43 -21.83 43.42
CA LYS A 130 -0.62 -20.77 43.51
C LYS A 130 -0.51 -19.48 42.66
N GLY A 131 -1.52 -19.31 41.81
CA GLY A 131 -2.27 -18.04 41.76
C GLY A 131 -2.12 -17.17 40.52
N ARG A 132 -2.80 -17.55 39.42
CA ARG A 132 -3.61 -16.65 38.58
C ARG A 132 -4.24 -17.48 37.45
N THR A 133 -5.55 -17.39 37.34
CA THR A 133 -6.40 -18.00 36.31
C THR A 133 -5.97 -17.54 34.92
N SER A 134 -5.05 -18.30 34.31
CA SER A 134 -4.84 -18.30 32.87
C SER A 134 -5.90 -19.19 32.25
N VAL A 135 -6.79 -18.59 31.45
CA VAL A 135 -7.68 -19.32 30.55
C VAL A 135 -6.79 -20.16 29.65
N LYS A 136 -6.71 -21.48 29.93
CA LYS A 136 -6.05 -22.45 29.06
C LYS A 136 -6.82 -22.47 27.74
N MET A 137 -6.34 -21.71 26.76
CA MET A 137 -6.66 -21.96 25.36
C MET A 137 -6.35 -23.44 25.08
N PRO A 138 -7.28 -24.21 24.48
CA PRO A 138 -7.00 -25.59 24.16
C PRO A 138 -5.78 -25.61 23.24
N SER A 139 -4.69 -26.24 23.68
CA SER A 139 -3.52 -26.46 22.85
C SER A 139 -3.96 -27.24 21.63
N LYS A 140 -3.87 -26.62 20.43
CA LYS A 140 -4.16 -27.30 19.16
C LYS A 140 -3.41 -28.65 19.16
N SER A 141 -4.16 -29.74 19.03
CA SER A 141 -3.58 -31.08 18.93
C SER A 141 -2.57 -31.09 17.79
N VAL A 142 -1.30 -31.37 18.12
CA VAL A 142 -0.24 -31.46 17.12
C VAL A 142 -0.46 -32.75 16.32
N SER A 143 -0.67 -32.62 15.02
CA SER A 143 -0.77 -33.78 14.12
C SER A 143 0.62 -34.30 13.79
N THR A 144 0.87 -35.58 14.04
CA THR A 144 2.15 -36.25 13.73
C THR A 144 1.97 -37.20 12.54
N PHE A 145 2.87 -37.14 11.56
CA PHE A 145 2.92 -38.07 10.43
C PHE A 145 4.22 -38.88 10.51
N LYS A 146 4.14 -40.21 10.48
CA LYS A 146 5.31 -41.09 10.52
C LYS A 146 5.85 -41.31 9.09
N ILE A 147 7.09 -40.87 8.86
CA ILE A 147 7.82 -41.10 7.60
C ILE A 147 8.28 -42.58 7.57
N PRO A 148 8.30 -43.26 6.40
CA PRO A 148 8.87 -44.61 6.29
C PRO A 148 10.33 -44.67 6.75
N GLU A 149 10.77 -45.86 7.14
CA GLU A 149 12.17 -46.09 7.51
C GLU A 149 13.03 -46.26 6.24
N ILE A 150 14.26 -45.76 6.30
CA ILE A 150 15.21 -45.90 5.20
C ILE A 150 16.02 -47.18 5.43
N HIS A 151 15.93 -48.12 4.51
CA HIS A 151 16.70 -49.35 4.56
C HIS A 151 18.13 -49.13 4.02
N PHE A 152 19.13 -49.66 4.72
CA PHE A 152 20.54 -49.62 4.34
C PHE A 152 21.02 -51.00 3.86
N PRO A 153 21.99 -51.07 2.93
CA PRO A 153 22.69 -49.95 2.28
C PRO A 153 21.80 -49.18 1.28
N LEU A 154 22.14 -47.91 1.02
CA LEU A 154 21.40 -46.99 0.13
C LEU A 154 21.52 -47.39 -1.35
N MET A 155 21.05 -48.59 -1.69
CA MET A 155 20.97 -49.05 -3.07
C MET A 155 19.75 -48.47 -3.76
N PHE A 156 19.79 -48.37 -5.09
CA PHE A 156 18.69 -47.83 -5.90
C PHE A 156 17.32 -48.45 -5.55
N GLN A 157 17.28 -49.77 -5.33
CA GLN A 157 16.05 -50.48 -4.96
C GLN A 157 15.51 -50.06 -3.58
N CYS A 158 16.38 -49.89 -2.58
CA CYS A 158 16.00 -49.43 -1.24
C CYS A 158 15.44 -48.00 -1.28
N VAL A 159 16.06 -47.12 -2.07
CA VAL A 159 15.61 -45.73 -2.25
C VAL A 159 14.28 -45.68 -3.00
N HIS A 160 14.09 -46.51 -4.03
CA HIS A 160 12.84 -46.60 -4.76
C HIS A 160 11.69 -47.14 -3.89
N SER A 161 11.96 -48.16 -3.06
CA SER A 161 11.00 -48.69 -2.08
C SER A 161 10.59 -47.59 -1.10
N TYR A 162 11.56 -46.88 -0.52
CA TYR A 162 11.29 -45.77 0.40
C TYR A 162 10.34 -44.73 -0.18
N TYR A 163 10.58 -44.25 -1.40
CA TYR A 163 9.68 -43.28 -2.03
C TYR A 163 8.29 -43.86 -2.31
N THR A 164 8.21 -45.14 -2.64
CA THR A 164 6.94 -45.83 -2.91
C THR A 164 6.13 -45.98 -1.62
N ASP A 165 6.76 -46.41 -0.54
CA ASP A 165 6.14 -46.52 0.79
C ASP A 165 5.71 -45.15 1.31
N PHE A 166 6.52 -44.12 1.08
CA PHE A 166 6.19 -42.75 1.47
C PHE A 166 4.97 -42.24 0.71
N PHE A 167 4.92 -42.45 -0.61
CA PHE A 167 3.75 -42.13 -1.43
C PHE A 167 2.49 -42.85 -0.94
N ASN A 168 2.60 -44.14 -0.61
CA ASN A 168 1.48 -44.94 -0.12
C ASN A 168 0.97 -44.47 1.25
N HIS A 169 1.88 -44.17 2.19
CA HIS A 169 1.53 -43.63 3.49
C HIS A 169 0.84 -42.27 3.39
N LEU A 170 1.33 -41.37 2.52
CA LEU A 170 0.69 -40.08 2.27
C LEU A 170 -0.68 -40.24 1.63
N SER A 171 -0.84 -41.17 0.68
CA SER A 171 -2.13 -41.45 0.04
C SER A 171 -3.16 -41.99 1.02
N LYS A 172 -2.74 -42.89 1.94
CA LYS A 172 -3.60 -43.37 3.03
C LYS A 172 -4.01 -42.24 3.98
N ALA A 173 -3.07 -41.36 4.34
CA ALA A 173 -3.36 -40.20 5.19
C ALA A 173 -4.34 -39.21 4.53
N ILE A 174 -4.18 -38.95 3.24
CA ILE A 174 -5.11 -38.09 2.46
C ILE A 174 -6.53 -38.68 2.44
N ASN A 175 -6.66 -39.99 2.20
CA ASN A 175 -7.97 -40.64 2.09
C ASN A 175 -8.70 -40.84 3.42
N THR A 176 -7.98 -40.78 4.55
CA THR A 176 -8.55 -40.99 5.89
C THR A 176 -8.83 -39.67 6.63
N LEU A 177 -8.39 -38.54 6.09
CA LEU A 177 -8.53 -37.25 6.73
C LEU A 177 -9.95 -36.68 6.51
N PRO A 178 -10.63 -36.18 7.56
CA PRO A 178 -11.90 -35.47 7.41
C PRO A 178 -11.75 -34.22 6.54
N PRO A 179 -12.77 -33.87 5.72
CA PRO A 179 -12.72 -32.70 4.83
C PRO A 179 -12.55 -31.36 5.58
N ASP A 180 -12.83 -31.34 6.88
CA ASP A 180 -12.75 -30.14 7.73
C ASP A 180 -11.30 -29.69 8.04
N ASN A 181 -10.29 -30.52 7.75
CA ASN A 181 -8.88 -30.22 8.03
C ASN A 181 -8.08 -29.83 6.77
N SER A 182 -8.58 -28.82 6.05
CA SER A 182 -8.04 -28.34 4.77
C SER A 182 -6.56 -27.94 4.81
N ALA A 183 -6.09 -27.38 5.93
CA ALA A 183 -4.69 -26.96 6.09
C ALA A 183 -3.72 -28.14 6.25
N LEU A 184 -4.13 -29.25 6.86
CA LEU A 184 -3.30 -30.45 6.95
C LEU A 184 -3.32 -31.21 5.62
N LEU A 185 -4.48 -31.27 4.97
CA LEU A 185 -4.65 -31.85 3.64
C LEU A 185 -3.73 -31.18 2.60
N ALA A 186 -3.66 -29.84 2.62
CA ALA A 186 -2.76 -29.07 1.77
C ALA A 186 -1.28 -29.48 1.93
N ARG A 187 -0.83 -29.70 3.17
CA ARG A 187 0.55 -30.14 3.45
C ARG A 187 0.81 -31.55 2.94
N TYR A 188 -0.16 -32.45 3.01
CA TYR A 188 -0.02 -33.80 2.44
C TYR A 188 0.03 -33.79 0.92
N PHE A 189 -0.80 -32.98 0.24
CA PHE A 189 -0.69 -32.80 -1.21
C PHE A 189 0.67 -32.23 -1.62
N TYR A 190 1.17 -31.23 -0.89
CA TYR A 190 2.51 -30.69 -1.14
C TYR A 190 3.60 -31.77 -1.06
N LEU A 191 3.61 -32.54 0.04
CA LEU A 191 4.60 -33.61 0.24
C LEU A 191 4.46 -34.72 -0.81
N ARG A 192 3.24 -35.20 -1.11
CA ARG A 192 3.02 -36.27 -2.09
C ARG A 192 3.39 -35.83 -3.51
N GLY A 193 3.16 -34.56 -3.85
CA GLY A 193 3.61 -33.96 -5.09
C GLY A 193 5.14 -33.96 -5.22
N LEU A 194 5.86 -33.62 -4.14
CA LEU A 194 7.33 -33.69 -4.12
C LEU A 194 7.85 -35.13 -4.26
N ILE A 195 7.25 -36.09 -3.56
CA ILE A 195 7.65 -37.51 -3.68
C ILE A 195 7.39 -38.02 -5.11
N SER A 196 6.25 -37.67 -5.70
CA SER A 196 5.94 -38.01 -7.10
C SER A 196 6.97 -37.42 -8.07
N LEU A 197 7.42 -36.19 -7.82
CA LEU A 197 8.48 -35.56 -8.60
C LEU A 197 9.81 -36.31 -8.49
N MET A 198 10.22 -36.70 -7.28
CA MET A 198 11.44 -37.48 -7.06
C MET A 198 11.41 -38.86 -7.75
N GLN A 199 10.22 -39.43 -7.95
CA GLN A 199 10.00 -40.66 -8.71
C GLN A 199 9.89 -40.45 -10.23
N GLY A 200 10.02 -39.22 -10.73
CA GLY A 200 9.85 -38.89 -12.14
C GLY A 200 8.40 -38.91 -12.64
N LYS A 201 7.41 -38.99 -11.73
CA LYS A 201 5.98 -39.04 -12.07
C LYS A 201 5.40 -37.61 -12.16
N LEU A 202 5.75 -36.91 -13.24
CA LEU A 202 5.44 -35.48 -13.42
C LEU A 202 3.93 -35.18 -13.42
N LEU A 203 3.13 -36.01 -14.11
CA LEU A 203 1.67 -35.85 -14.14
C LEU A 203 1.01 -36.01 -12.75
N ASN A 204 1.49 -36.96 -11.94
CA ASN A 204 1.01 -37.16 -10.57
C ASN A 204 1.38 -35.97 -9.68
N ALA A 205 2.62 -35.49 -9.78
CA ALA A 205 3.08 -34.31 -9.07
C ALA A 205 2.22 -33.08 -9.43
N LEU A 206 1.95 -32.88 -10.72
CA LEU A 206 1.13 -31.76 -11.19
C LEU A 206 -0.32 -31.85 -10.68
N SER A 207 -0.89 -33.05 -10.60
CA SER A 207 -2.23 -33.26 -10.03
C SER A 207 -2.28 -32.92 -8.54
N ASP A 208 -1.26 -33.29 -7.77
CA ASP A 208 -1.18 -32.94 -6.35
C ASP A 208 -1.00 -31.43 -6.13
N PHE A 209 -0.21 -30.76 -6.96
CA PHE A 209 -0.10 -29.31 -6.92
C PHE A 209 -1.40 -28.61 -7.36
N GLN A 210 -2.16 -29.17 -8.31
CA GLN A 210 -3.49 -28.67 -8.65
C GLN A 210 -4.45 -28.76 -7.45
N ASN A 211 -4.41 -29.87 -6.69
CA ASN A 211 -5.21 -29.98 -5.47
C ASN A 211 -4.78 -28.97 -4.40
N LEU A 212 -3.47 -28.72 -4.27
CA LEU A 212 -2.92 -27.70 -3.39
C LEU A 212 -3.42 -26.29 -3.73
N ASP A 213 -3.53 -25.99 -5.02
CA ASP A 213 -4.07 -24.72 -5.54
C ASP A 213 -5.52 -24.47 -5.11
N LYS A 214 -6.29 -25.53 -4.86
CA LYS A 214 -7.66 -25.45 -4.33
C LYS A 214 -7.71 -25.33 -2.81
N THR A 215 -6.68 -25.78 -2.09
CA THR A 215 -6.71 -25.87 -0.62
C THR A 215 -5.95 -24.75 0.11
N ASP A 216 -4.71 -24.45 -0.30
CA ASP A 216 -3.89 -23.41 0.35
C ASP A 216 -2.84 -22.86 -0.61
N LEU A 217 -3.14 -21.70 -1.19
CA LEU A 217 -2.27 -21.00 -2.14
C LEU A 217 -0.93 -20.55 -1.52
N ARG A 218 -0.83 -20.45 -0.19
CA ARG A 218 0.37 -19.89 0.48
C ARG A 218 1.59 -20.81 0.36
N ILE A 219 1.36 -22.12 0.26
CA ILE A 219 2.43 -23.12 0.13
C ILE A 219 2.58 -23.61 -1.31
N PHE A 220 1.86 -23.01 -2.27
CA PHE A 220 1.87 -23.43 -3.66
C PHE A 220 3.24 -23.16 -4.34
N PRO A 221 3.96 -24.21 -4.82
CA PRO A 221 5.33 -24.06 -5.32
C PRO A 221 5.36 -23.65 -6.80
N THR A 222 5.03 -22.39 -7.08
CA THR A 222 4.86 -21.86 -8.46
C THR A 222 6.06 -22.16 -9.38
N ASP A 223 7.28 -21.90 -8.93
CA ASP A 223 8.48 -22.10 -9.76
C ASP A 223 8.79 -23.59 -10.00
N LEU A 224 8.44 -24.45 -9.05
CA LEU A 224 8.59 -25.90 -9.21
C LEU A 224 7.58 -26.44 -10.23
N VAL A 225 6.32 -26.03 -10.12
CA VAL A 225 5.25 -26.40 -11.06
C VAL A 225 5.59 -25.94 -12.47
N ARG A 226 6.17 -24.75 -12.61
CA ARG A 226 6.68 -24.25 -13.89
C ARG A 226 7.75 -25.18 -14.47
N LYS A 227 8.77 -25.52 -13.69
CA LYS A 227 9.84 -26.42 -14.13
C LYS A 227 9.31 -27.79 -14.52
N ILE A 228 8.33 -28.33 -13.78
CA ILE A 228 7.64 -29.58 -14.13
C ILE A 228 6.99 -29.47 -15.50
N VAL A 229 6.24 -28.39 -15.74
CA VAL A 229 5.58 -28.14 -17.03
C VAL A 229 6.59 -28.01 -18.18
N GLU A 230 7.68 -27.27 -17.98
CA GLU A 230 8.72 -27.05 -19.00
C GLU A 230 9.49 -28.34 -19.34
N THR A 231 9.66 -29.23 -18.37
CA THR A 231 10.39 -30.50 -18.53
C THR A 231 9.48 -31.68 -18.87
N MET A 232 8.17 -31.46 -18.95
CA MET A 232 7.18 -32.51 -19.20
C MET A 232 7.27 -33.03 -20.64
N PRO A 233 7.34 -34.36 -20.86
CA PRO A 233 7.30 -34.95 -22.20
C PRO A 233 6.01 -34.58 -22.96
N PRO A 234 6.04 -34.47 -24.30
CA PRO A 234 4.86 -34.09 -25.09
C PRO A 234 3.64 -35.01 -24.90
N SER A 235 3.88 -36.30 -24.66
CA SER A 235 2.83 -37.29 -24.39
C SER A 235 2.12 -37.03 -23.05
N GLU A 236 2.87 -36.81 -21.97
CA GLU A 236 2.33 -36.44 -20.66
C GLU A 236 1.66 -35.06 -20.69
N ARG A 237 2.24 -34.12 -21.45
CA ARG A 237 1.67 -32.79 -21.64
C ARG A 237 0.29 -32.85 -22.28
N SER A 238 0.14 -33.65 -23.33
CA SER A 238 -1.14 -33.87 -24.01
C SER A 238 -2.17 -34.51 -23.06
N GLN A 239 -1.73 -35.38 -22.15
CA GLN A 239 -2.61 -35.96 -21.13
C GLN A 239 -3.04 -34.94 -20.08
N ALA A 240 -2.13 -34.05 -19.65
CA ALA A 240 -2.46 -32.98 -18.72
C ALA A 240 -3.48 -32.00 -19.32
N ASP A 241 -3.31 -31.64 -20.60
CA ASP A 241 -4.21 -30.71 -21.30
C ASP A 241 -5.62 -31.26 -21.53
N ARG A 242 -5.81 -32.59 -21.49
CA ARG A 242 -7.14 -33.23 -21.51
C ARG A 242 -7.91 -33.07 -20.20
N LYS A 243 -7.23 -32.77 -19.08
CA LYS A 243 -7.87 -32.52 -17.78
C LYS A 243 -8.07 -31.01 -17.60
N PRO A 244 -9.33 -30.51 -17.48
CA PRO A 244 -9.60 -29.08 -17.50
C PRO A 244 -8.94 -28.32 -16.35
N GLU A 245 -8.82 -28.92 -15.17
CA GLU A 245 -8.21 -28.31 -13.99
C GLU A 245 -6.68 -28.18 -14.15
N LEU A 246 -6.04 -29.18 -14.77
CA LEU A 246 -4.61 -29.14 -15.07
C LEU A 246 -4.33 -28.13 -16.19
N LYS A 247 -5.13 -28.15 -17.26
CA LYS A 247 -5.04 -27.17 -18.35
C LYS A 247 -5.14 -25.73 -17.83
N LYS A 248 -6.10 -25.46 -16.94
CA LYS A 248 -6.24 -24.15 -16.29
C LYS A 248 -5.02 -23.76 -15.45
N LEU A 249 -4.50 -24.69 -14.65
CA LEU A 249 -3.29 -24.47 -13.86
C LEU A 249 -2.08 -24.14 -14.75
N ILE A 250 -1.88 -24.96 -15.79
CA ILE A 250 -0.82 -24.81 -16.78
C ILE A 250 -0.89 -23.44 -17.44
N SER A 251 -2.05 -23.06 -17.98
CA SER A 251 -2.24 -21.76 -18.62
C SER A 251 -1.89 -20.63 -17.67
N ARG A 252 -2.39 -20.66 -16.42
CA ARG A 252 -2.12 -19.60 -15.43
C ARG A 252 -0.64 -19.48 -15.06
N VAL A 253 0.07 -20.60 -14.89
CA VAL A 253 1.49 -20.57 -14.51
C VAL A 253 2.36 -20.10 -15.69
N MET A 254 1.98 -20.45 -16.92
CA MET A 254 2.70 -20.05 -18.14
C MET A 254 2.35 -18.62 -18.62
N GLU A 255 1.13 -18.15 -18.37
CA GLU A 255 0.69 -16.79 -18.69
C GLU A 255 1.38 -15.77 -17.78
N LYS A 256 1.47 -16.06 -16.47
CA LYS A 256 2.33 -15.32 -15.55
C LYS A 256 3.79 -15.25 -16.00
N GLN A 257 4.30 -16.26 -16.71
CA GLN A 257 5.64 -16.23 -17.29
C GLN A 257 5.71 -15.31 -18.51
N ARG A 258 4.70 -15.28 -19.39
CA ARG A 258 4.66 -14.30 -20.49
C ARG A 258 4.56 -12.87 -20.00
N GLU A 259 3.84 -12.62 -18.90
CA GLU A 259 3.84 -11.33 -18.23
C GLU A 259 5.21 -11.02 -17.63
N VAL A 260 5.81 -11.95 -16.87
CA VAL A 260 7.13 -11.76 -16.25
C VAL A 260 8.28 -11.64 -17.26
N MET A 261 8.21 -12.30 -18.42
CA MET A 261 9.20 -12.20 -19.50
C MET A 261 9.03 -10.93 -20.36
N LYS A 262 7.83 -10.32 -20.37
CA LYS A 262 7.60 -9.01 -21.00
C LYS A 262 8.03 -7.84 -20.12
N ILE A 263 8.22 -8.07 -18.82
CA ILE A 263 8.68 -7.03 -17.91
C ILE A 263 10.18 -6.81 -18.16
N ASP A 264 10.51 -5.64 -18.72
CA ASP A 264 11.87 -5.11 -18.78
C ASP A 264 12.53 -5.27 -17.41
N ASP A 265 13.61 -6.06 -17.37
CA ASP A 265 14.25 -6.44 -16.12
C ASP A 265 15.05 -5.27 -15.51
N HIS A 266 15.18 -4.17 -16.26
CA HIS A 266 15.80 -2.93 -15.82
C HIS A 266 14.95 -2.24 -14.74
N VAL A 267 15.63 -1.73 -13.71
CA VAL A 267 15.02 -0.85 -12.70
C VAL A 267 15.50 0.56 -12.99
N LYS A 268 14.59 1.48 -13.25
CA LYS A 268 14.92 2.88 -13.52
C LYS A 268 15.06 3.64 -12.20
N ASN A 269 15.98 4.60 -12.15
CA ASN A 269 15.92 5.61 -11.11
C ASN A 269 15.06 6.78 -11.61
N PHE A 270 14.22 7.33 -10.74
CA PHE A 270 13.50 8.56 -11.08
C PHE A 270 14.51 9.70 -11.18
N GLU A 271 14.50 10.44 -12.28
CA GLU A 271 15.28 11.67 -12.44
C GLU A 271 14.35 12.80 -12.83
N LEU A 272 14.62 13.99 -12.29
CA LEU A 272 13.91 15.19 -12.71
C LEU A 272 14.21 15.48 -14.20
N PRO A 273 13.20 15.90 -14.98
CA PRO A 273 13.39 16.25 -16.38
C PRO A 273 14.44 17.35 -16.54
N LYS A 274 15.31 17.21 -17.54
CA LYS A 274 16.36 18.19 -17.88
C LYS A 274 16.05 18.97 -19.16
N THR A 275 15.01 18.56 -19.89
CA THR A 275 14.57 19.15 -21.15
C THR A 275 13.09 19.54 -21.06
N HIS A 276 12.67 20.47 -21.92
CA HIS A 276 11.26 20.81 -22.06
C HIS A 276 10.45 19.56 -22.45
N MET A 277 9.24 19.45 -21.92
CA MET A 277 8.35 18.32 -22.14
C MET A 277 7.08 18.75 -22.87
N GLN A 278 6.72 17.96 -23.88
CA GLN A 278 5.39 17.96 -24.48
C GLN A 278 4.47 17.00 -23.69
N LEU A 279 3.19 16.94 -24.06
CA LEU A 279 2.17 16.20 -23.33
C LEU A 279 2.57 14.75 -23.02
N ASP A 280 3.01 13.99 -24.02
CA ASP A 280 3.35 12.57 -23.86
C ASP A 280 4.53 12.34 -22.90
N ASP A 281 5.57 13.18 -23.02
CA ASP A 281 6.71 13.14 -22.11
C ASP A 281 6.30 13.51 -20.69
N PHE A 282 5.44 14.53 -20.54
CA PHE A 282 4.92 14.95 -19.25
C PHE A 282 4.07 13.85 -18.59
N VAL A 283 3.17 13.21 -19.34
CA VAL A 283 2.37 12.07 -18.87
C VAL A 283 3.29 10.98 -18.31
N LYS A 284 4.30 10.59 -19.08
CA LYS A 284 5.26 9.58 -18.65
C LYS A 284 6.01 9.98 -17.38
N ARG A 285 6.46 11.23 -17.25
CA ARG A 285 7.19 11.71 -16.06
C ARG A 285 6.30 11.76 -14.81
N ILE A 286 5.05 12.20 -14.94
CA ILE A 286 4.10 12.23 -13.81
C ILE A 286 3.76 10.81 -13.34
N GLN A 287 3.57 9.88 -14.27
CA GLN A 287 3.31 8.49 -13.93
C GLN A 287 4.54 7.81 -13.31
N GLU A 288 5.74 8.03 -13.86
CA GLU A 288 7.01 7.51 -13.32
C GLU A 288 7.28 8.03 -11.90
N SER A 289 7.00 9.32 -11.63
CA SER A 289 7.12 9.93 -10.30
C SER A 289 6.11 9.40 -9.28
N GLY A 290 5.02 8.79 -9.75
CA GLY A 290 3.97 8.21 -8.93
C GLY A 290 2.96 9.23 -8.38
N ILE A 291 2.98 10.49 -8.80
CA ILE A 291 2.04 11.53 -8.34
C ILE A 291 0.60 11.18 -8.74
N VAL A 292 0.36 10.97 -10.04
CA VAL A 292 -0.97 10.64 -10.61
C VAL A 292 -0.80 9.53 -11.64
N LYS A 293 -1.76 8.61 -11.68
CA LYS A 293 -1.81 7.54 -12.69
C LYS A 293 -2.75 7.85 -13.85
N ASP A 294 -3.90 8.41 -13.53
CA ASP A 294 -5.00 8.68 -14.47
C ASP A 294 -4.59 9.70 -15.52
N VAL A 295 -4.65 9.30 -16.80
CA VAL A 295 -4.15 10.12 -17.92
C VAL A 295 -5.00 11.38 -18.12
N ASP A 296 -6.32 11.30 -17.96
CA ASP A 296 -7.21 12.46 -18.13
C ASP A 296 -6.91 13.55 -17.08
N THR A 297 -6.63 13.15 -15.84
CA THR A 297 -6.17 14.06 -14.78
C THR A 297 -4.82 14.68 -15.11
N ILE A 298 -3.90 13.92 -15.70
CA ILE A 298 -2.59 14.44 -16.12
C ILE A 298 -2.72 15.42 -17.29
N HIS A 299 -3.65 15.19 -18.22
CA HIS A 299 -3.95 16.15 -19.30
C HIS A 299 -4.46 17.48 -18.74
N ARG A 300 -5.40 17.45 -17.77
CA ARG A 300 -5.86 18.67 -17.08
C ARG A 300 -4.73 19.37 -16.32
N LEU A 301 -3.81 18.60 -15.72
CA LEU A 301 -2.63 19.14 -15.06
C LEU A 301 -1.66 19.81 -16.04
N PHE A 302 -1.42 19.20 -17.20
CA PHE A 302 -0.61 19.79 -18.25
C PHE A 302 -1.20 21.14 -18.68
N ASP A 303 -2.50 21.16 -18.99
CA ASP A 303 -3.23 22.39 -19.34
C ASP A 303 -3.19 23.46 -18.24
N ALA A 304 -3.18 23.05 -16.96
CA ALA A 304 -3.08 23.94 -15.82
C ALA A 304 -1.70 24.59 -15.72
N LEU A 305 -0.63 23.81 -15.89
CA LEU A 305 0.74 24.30 -15.80
C LEU A 305 1.08 25.19 -17.01
N THR A 306 1.20 24.65 -18.23
CA THR A 306 1.32 25.41 -19.50
C THR A 306 1.18 24.45 -20.71
N LYS A 307 1.21 24.97 -21.95
CA LYS A 307 1.25 24.13 -23.18
C LYS A 307 2.63 23.48 -23.46
N GLN A 308 3.68 23.87 -22.75
CA GLN A 308 5.02 23.27 -22.85
C GLN A 308 5.73 23.45 -21.52
N ILE A 309 5.99 22.34 -20.83
CA ILE A 309 6.53 22.37 -19.47
C ILE A 309 8.05 22.41 -19.54
N ASP A 310 8.64 23.50 -19.08
CA ASP A 310 10.09 23.57 -18.90
C ASP A 310 10.54 22.78 -17.66
N PRO A 311 11.83 22.38 -17.60
CA PRO A 311 12.38 21.64 -16.46
C PRO A 311 12.18 22.29 -15.09
N GLU A 312 12.20 23.62 -15.03
CA GLU A 312 12.10 24.39 -13.79
C GLU A 312 10.66 24.38 -13.28
N THR A 313 9.68 24.65 -14.14
CA THR A 313 8.25 24.51 -13.79
C THR A 313 7.92 23.11 -13.26
N PHE A 314 8.43 22.04 -13.90
CA PHE A 314 8.19 20.68 -13.41
C PHE A 314 8.86 20.43 -12.06
N ARG A 315 10.11 20.88 -11.88
CA ARG A 315 10.85 20.73 -10.64
C ARG A 315 10.13 21.44 -9.49
N ASP A 316 9.67 22.66 -9.72
CA ASP A 316 9.01 23.47 -8.70
C ASP A 316 7.66 22.84 -8.32
N PHE A 317 6.88 22.37 -9.31
CA PHE A 317 5.67 21.57 -9.08
C PHE A 317 5.95 20.30 -8.26
N TYR A 318 6.96 19.51 -8.66
CA TYR A 318 7.32 18.26 -8.00
C TYR A 318 7.78 18.51 -6.55
N ASN A 319 8.60 19.53 -6.33
CA ASN A 319 9.06 19.91 -5.00
C ASN A 319 7.89 20.37 -4.11
N TYR A 320 7.01 21.22 -4.62
CA TYR A 320 5.87 21.72 -3.85
C TYR A 320 4.90 20.59 -3.45
N TRP A 321 4.65 19.64 -4.37
CA TRP A 321 3.90 18.43 -4.07
C TRP A 321 4.54 17.64 -2.91
N LYS A 322 5.86 17.45 -2.97
CA LYS A 322 6.61 16.67 -1.97
C LYS A 322 6.72 17.38 -0.62
N GLU A 323 6.87 18.69 -0.61
CA GLU A 323 6.87 19.51 0.61
C GLU A 323 5.51 19.45 1.30
N THR A 324 4.41 19.58 0.55
CA THR A 324 3.05 19.45 1.07
C THR A 324 2.79 18.05 1.63
N GLU A 325 3.23 17.01 0.92
CA GLU A 325 3.15 15.63 1.38
C GLU A 325 3.91 15.46 2.70
N ALA A 326 5.15 15.95 2.79
CA ALA A 326 5.97 15.89 3.99
C ALA A 326 5.35 16.66 5.17
N GLU A 327 4.89 17.90 4.97
CA GLU A 327 4.25 18.71 6.03
C GLU A 327 3.04 17.97 6.62
N ALA A 328 2.21 17.39 5.77
CA ALA A 328 1.03 16.63 6.19
C ALA A 328 1.36 15.29 6.87
N GLN A 329 2.52 14.67 6.58
CA GLN A 329 2.98 13.45 7.27
C GLN A 329 3.65 13.75 8.62
N GLU A 330 4.36 14.87 8.71
CA GLU A 330 5.14 15.22 9.89
C GLU A 330 4.31 15.89 10.97
N VAL A 331 3.13 16.43 10.62
CA VAL A 331 2.22 17.13 11.52
C VAL A 331 2.01 16.37 12.84
N ASN A 332 2.21 17.08 13.94
CA ASN A 332 1.96 16.55 15.27
C ASN A 332 0.51 16.83 15.68
N LEU A 333 -0.37 15.84 15.50
CA LEU A 333 -1.77 15.97 15.88
C LEU A 333 -1.95 15.80 17.39
N PRO A 334 -2.80 16.61 18.05
CA PRO A 334 -3.19 16.38 19.43
C PRO A 334 -3.74 14.95 19.62
N PRO A 335 -3.46 14.26 20.75
CA PRO A 335 -3.96 12.90 21.00
C PRO A 335 -5.48 12.77 20.84
N THR A 336 -6.21 13.80 21.27
CA THR A 336 -7.67 13.91 21.11
C THR A 336 -8.10 13.86 19.66
N VAL A 337 -7.35 14.46 18.73
CA VAL A 337 -7.64 14.36 17.28
C VAL A 337 -7.45 12.92 16.82
N ILE A 338 -6.33 12.28 17.20
CA ILE A 338 -5.99 10.92 16.77
C ILE A 338 -7.08 9.92 17.20
N GLU A 339 -7.63 10.08 18.41
CA GLU A 339 -8.75 9.25 18.91
C GLU A 339 -10.05 9.42 18.12
N HIS A 340 -10.28 10.58 17.50
CA HIS A 340 -11.51 10.88 16.76
C HIS A 340 -11.38 10.70 15.24
N LEU A 341 -10.17 10.47 14.72
CA LEU A 341 -9.95 10.15 13.31
C LEU A 341 -10.41 8.71 13.03
N ASP A 342 -11.02 8.48 11.87
CA ASP A 342 -11.31 7.10 11.46
C ASP A 342 -9.99 6.32 11.24
N LYS A 343 -10.01 4.98 11.36
CA LYS A 343 -8.81 4.09 11.25
C LYS A 343 -7.94 4.37 10.02
N ASN A 344 -8.55 4.84 8.93
CA ASN A 344 -7.89 5.14 7.64
C ASN A 344 -7.83 6.64 7.30
N GLU A 345 -8.28 7.52 8.19
CA GLU A 345 -8.29 8.97 7.96
C GLU A 345 -6.89 9.58 8.12
N CYS A 346 -6.49 10.41 7.17
CA CYS A 346 -5.17 11.04 7.14
C CYS A 346 -5.28 12.54 6.86
N VAL A 347 -4.31 13.31 7.34
CA VAL A 347 -4.14 14.70 6.91
C VAL A 347 -3.38 14.71 5.59
N TYR A 348 -3.87 15.49 4.63
CA TYR A 348 -3.29 15.59 3.29
C TYR A 348 -2.74 16.99 2.98
N LYS A 349 -3.29 18.03 3.60
CA LYS A 349 -2.82 19.41 3.45
C LYS A 349 -3.07 20.21 4.73
N LEU A 350 -2.18 21.17 5.00
CA LEU A 350 -2.33 22.18 6.04
C LEU A 350 -2.32 23.59 5.43
N SER A 351 -2.96 24.54 6.09
CA SER A 351 -2.82 25.97 5.78
C SER A 351 -1.66 26.56 6.58
N CYS A 352 -1.25 27.78 6.21
CA CYS A 352 -0.55 28.65 7.15
C CYS A 352 -1.39 28.89 8.42
N SER A 353 -0.74 29.38 9.49
CA SER A 353 -1.47 29.78 10.69
C SER A 353 -2.30 31.02 10.40
N VAL A 354 -3.61 30.93 10.63
CA VAL A 354 -4.59 31.94 10.26
C VAL A 354 -5.55 32.26 11.40
N LYS A 355 -6.03 33.51 11.38
CA LYS A 355 -7.06 33.96 12.32
C LYS A 355 -8.42 33.48 11.84
N THR A 356 -9.16 32.85 12.74
CA THR A 356 -10.53 32.38 12.51
C THR A 356 -11.47 32.90 13.59
N ASN A 357 -12.78 32.72 13.40
CA ASN A 357 -13.77 32.96 14.47
C ASN A 357 -13.71 31.93 15.62
N TYR A 358 -12.83 30.92 15.54
CA TYR A 358 -12.54 29.94 16.61
C TYR A 358 -11.12 30.09 17.18
N GLY A 359 -10.45 31.22 16.91
CA GLY A 359 -9.07 31.48 17.35
C GLY A 359 -8.04 31.33 16.22
N VAL A 360 -6.77 31.36 16.60
CA VAL A 360 -5.63 31.24 15.66
C VAL A 360 -5.23 29.78 15.54
N GLY A 361 -4.99 29.32 14.31
CA GLY A 361 -4.59 27.94 14.05
C GLY A 361 -4.40 27.62 12.57
N LYS A 362 -4.05 26.36 12.29
CA LYS A 362 -3.93 25.82 10.93
C LYS A 362 -5.16 25.02 10.54
N ILE A 363 -5.68 25.23 9.33
CA ILE A 363 -6.73 24.38 8.75
C ILE A 363 -6.06 23.10 8.23
N ALA A 364 -6.57 21.94 8.64
CA ALA A 364 -6.14 20.62 8.21
C ALA A 364 -7.22 19.96 7.34
N LEU A 365 -6.81 19.50 6.17
CA LEU A 365 -7.63 18.78 5.20
C LEU A 365 -7.44 17.27 5.36
N THR A 366 -8.54 16.53 5.54
CA THR A 366 -8.58 15.06 5.38
C THR A 366 -9.41 14.68 4.16
N GLN A 367 -9.48 13.40 3.81
CA GLN A 367 -10.39 12.91 2.77
C GLN A 367 -11.88 13.07 3.12
N LYS A 368 -12.22 13.35 4.39
CA LYS A 368 -13.60 13.34 4.92
C LYS A 368 -14.07 14.71 5.39
N ARG A 369 -13.17 15.52 5.95
CA ARG A 369 -13.53 16.73 6.70
C ARG A 369 -12.37 17.71 6.84
N LEU A 370 -12.71 18.89 7.34
CA LEU A 370 -11.80 19.96 7.70
C LEU A 370 -11.75 20.12 9.22
N PHE A 371 -10.55 20.36 9.74
CA PHE A 371 -10.33 20.70 11.15
C PHE A 371 -9.50 21.97 11.27
N LEU A 372 -9.67 22.72 12.36
CA LEU A 372 -8.75 23.76 12.79
C LEU A 372 -7.88 23.18 13.90
N LEU A 373 -6.57 23.17 13.73
CA LEU A 373 -5.59 22.87 14.76
C LEU A 373 -5.22 24.18 15.47
N THR A 374 -5.72 24.38 16.69
CA THR A 374 -5.61 25.64 17.42
C THR A 374 -4.26 25.78 18.13
N GLU A 375 -3.64 26.95 18.06
CA GLU A 375 -2.41 27.25 18.81
C GLU A 375 -2.75 27.50 20.29
N GLY A 376 -2.23 26.67 21.21
CA GLY A 376 -2.20 26.96 22.64
C GLY A 376 -3.46 26.67 23.48
N GLY A 377 -4.55 26.15 22.90
CA GLY A 377 -5.78 25.80 23.63
C GLY A 377 -6.00 24.29 23.80
N ARG A 378 -6.65 23.84 24.90
CA ARG A 378 -7.29 22.50 24.98
C ARG A 378 -8.73 22.64 24.46
N PRO A 379 -9.25 21.73 23.61
CA PRO A 379 -8.74 20.39 23.27
C PRO A 379 -7.69 20.34 22.15
N GLY A 380 -7.22 21.49 21.65
CA GLY A 380 -6.18 21.57 20.62
C GLY A 380 -6.69 21.49 19.19
N TYR A 381 -8.01 21.34 19.00
CA TYR A 381 -8.63 21.32 17.68
C TYR A 381 -10.12 21.69 17.71
N VAL A 382 -10.65 22.04 16.54
CA VAL A 382 -12.09 22.23 16.28
C VAL A 382 -12.45 21.58 14.95
N GLN A 383 -13.48 20.73 14.90
CA GLN A 383 -14.03 20.25 13.62
C GLN A 383 -14.80 21.38 12.93
N ILE A 384 -14.33 21.78 11.75
CA ILE A 384 -14.93 22.85 10.95
C ILE A 384 -16.20 22.31 10.29
N ALA A 385 -16.04 21.36 9.36
CA ALA A 385 -17.13 20.75 8.60
C ALA A 385 -16.69 19.39 8.04
N ALA A 386 -17.60 18.41 7.99
CA ALA A 386 -17.44 17.28 7.08
C ALA A 386 -18.00 17.64 5.71
N PHE A 387 -17.38 17.17 4.62
CA PHE A 387 -17.77 17.57 3.27
C PHE A 387 -19.24 17.27 2.95
N ARG A 388 -19.79 16.19 3.52
CA ARG A 388 -21.22 15.84 3.37
C ARG A 388 -22.18 16.83 4.04
N ASP A 389 -21.71 17.56 5.05
CA ASP A 389 -22.53 18.43 5.91
C ASP A 389 -22.42 19.91 5.50
N ILE A 390 -21.62 20.22 4.47
CA ILE A 390 -21.45 21.57 3.94
C ILE A 390 -22.73 21.99 3.21
N GLU A 391 -23.24 23.17 3.56
CA GLU A 391 -24.41 23.80 2.94
C GLU A 391 -23.98 24.86 1.92
N ASP A 392 -23.00 25.70 2.27
CA ASP A 392 -22.55 26.84 1.47
C ASP A 392 -21.08 27.16 1.75
N VAL A 393 -20.36 27.59 0.72
CA VAL A 393 -18.95 27.98 0.78
C VAL A 393 -18.78 29.28 -0.01
N LYS A 394 -18.18 30.29 0.61
CA LYS A 394 -17.98 31.62 -0.02
C LYS A 394 -16.56 32.14 0.21
N SER A 395 -15.98 32.71 -0.84
CA SER A 395 -14.83 33.62 -0.72
C SER A 395 -15.40 35.03 -0.53
N THR A 396 -15.17 35.63 0.64
CA THR A 396 -15.67 36.96 1.02
C THR A 396 -14.53 37.87 1.42
N THR A 397 -14.81 39.16 1.62
CA THR A 397 -13.84 40.08 2.22
C THR A 397 -14.45 40.69 3.48
N VAL A 398 -13.73 40.60 4.58
CA VAL A 398 -14.10 41.25 5.84
C VAL A 398 -13.32 42.55 5.95
N ALA A 399 -14.04 43.66 6.14
CA ALA A 399 -13.42 44.96 6.38
C ALA A 399 -12.98 45.05 7.84
N PHE A 400 -11.70 45.33 8.07
CA PHE A 400 -11.16 45.64 9.39
C PHE A 400 -10.34 46.93 9.28
N LEU A 401 -10.84 48.01 9.89
CA LEU A 401 -10.34 49.37 9.69
C LEU A 401 -10.31 49.72 8.19
N LEU A 402 -9.13 50.02 7.63
CA LEU A 402 -8.94 50.32 6.20
C LEU A 402 -8.59 49.09 5.36
N LEU A 403 -8.46 47.90 5.96
CA LEU A 403 -8.04 46.68 5.29
C LEU A 403 -9.24 45.84 4.85
N ARG A 404 -9.19 45.33 3.62
CA ARG A 404 -10.10 44.27 3.13
C ARG A 404 -9.36 42.95 3.21
N ILE A 405 -9.80 42.05 4.08
CA ILE A 405 -9.13 40.78 4.34
C ILE A 405 -9.91 39.66 3.64
N PRO A 406 -9.31 38.97 2.64
CA PRO A 406 -9.91 37.79 2.04
C PRO A 406 -10.18 36.71 3.10
N THR A 407 -11.43 36.28 3.17
CA THR A 407 -11.98 35.43 4.23
C THR A 407 -12.81 34.31 3.61
N LEU A 408 -12.43 33.07 3.89
CA LEU A 408 -13.20 31.89 3.54
C LEU A 408 -14.29 31.68 4.56
N ARG A 409 -15.53 31.55 4.09
CA ARG A 409 -16.70 31.29 4.91
C ARG A 409 -17.32 29.95 4.55
N ILE A 410 -17.50 29.07 5.54
CA ILE A 410 -18.08 27.73 5.38
C ILE A 410 -19.30 27.62 6.29
N LYS A 411 -20.48 27.39 5.71
CA LYS A 411 -21.73 27.13 6.41
C LYS A 411 -22.05 25.64 6.36
N THR A 412 -22.51 25.09 7.48
CA THR A 412 -22.88 23.67 7.60
C THR A 412 -24.34 23.53 8.00
N LEU A 413 -24.99 22.43 7.61
CA LEU A 413 -26.41 22.17 7.88
C LEU A 413 -26.77 22.17 9.37
N SER A 414 -25.82 21.80 10.23
CA SER A 414 -26.04 21.60 11.67
C SER A 414 -25.76 22.83 12.54
N LYS A 415 -24.99 23.82 12.02
CA LYS A 415 -24.54 24.98 12.80
C LYS A 415 -25.18 26.27 12.27
N LYS A 416 -25.69 27.08 13.19
CA LYS A 416 -26.27 28.40 12.87
C LYS A 416 -25.19 29.39 12.41
N GLU A 417 -24.02 29.37 13.06
CA GLU A 417 -22.89 30.23 12.71
C GLU A 417 -21.97 29.58 11.69
N ALA A 418 -21.54 30.37 10.70
CA ALA A 418 -20.57 29.93 9.71
C ALA A 418 -19.15 29.97 10.31
N PHE A 419 -18.30 29.05 9.88
CA PHE A 419 -16.86 29.15 10.11
C PHE A 419 -16.28 30.22 9.19
N GLU A 420 -15.42 31.08 9.72
CA GLU A 420 -14.76 32.16 8.99
C GLU A 420 -13.25 32.12 9.26
N ALA A 421 -12.45 32.10 8.18
CA ALA A 421 -11.00 32.06 8.25
C ALA A 421 -10.33 33.09 7.32
N ASN A 422 -9.45 33.91 7.90
CA ASN A 422 -8.73 34.97 7.22
C ASN A 422 -7.48 34.39 6.54
N LEU A 423 -7.68 33.78 5.37
CA LEU A 423 -6.64 33.04 4.63
C LEU A 423 -5.73 33.92 3.78
N LYS A 424 -5.97 35.24 3.72
CA LYS A 424 -5.14 36.20 2.97
C LYS A 424 -4.95 35.72 1.51
N THR A 425 -3.71 35.46 1.09
CA THR A 425 -3.35 35.03 -0.26
C THR A 425 -3.78 33.59 -0.58
N GLU A 426 -4.03 32.75 0.41
CA GLU A 426 -4.48 31.36 0.20
C GLU A 426 -6.00 31.23 0.08
N CYS A 427 -6.76 32.33 0.27
CA CYS A 427 -8.22 32.28 0.38
C CYS A 427 -8.89 31.66 -0.86
N ASP A 428 -8.48 32.07 -2.05
CA ASP A 428 -9.08 31.59 -3.30
C ASP A 428 -8.70 30.13 -3.59
N LEU A 429 -7.49 29.71 -3.21
CA LEU A 429 -7.07 28.32 -3.34
C LEU A 429 -7.89 27.43 -2.40
N TRP A 430 -7.97 27.76 -1.11
CA TRP A 430 -8.80 26.99 -0.17
C TRP A 430 -10.27 26.99 -0.55
N TYR A 431 -10.79 28.10 -1.07
CA TYR A 431 -12.15 28.13 -1.62
C TYR A 431 -12.33 27.07 -2.72
N LEU A 432 -11.41 26.99 -3.68
CA LEU A 432 -11.43 25.99 -4.75
C LEU A 432 -11.31 24.56 -4.21
N ILE A 433 -10.38 24.33 -3.26
CA ILE A 433 -10.17 23.03 -2.60
C ILE A 433 -11.44 22.55 -1.92
N VAL A 434 -12.08 23.40 -1.11
CA VAL A 434 -13.28 23.01 -0.37
C VAL A 434 -14.44 22.73 -1.32
N LYS A 435 -14.59 23.52 -2.39
CA LYS A 435 -15.63 23.28 -3.40
C LYS A 435 -15.44 21.96 -4.16
N GLU A 436 -14.22 21.66 -4.58
CA GLU A 436 -13.93 20.40 -5.29
C GLU A 436 -14.13 19.18 -4.38
N MET A 437 -13.66 19.21 -3.13
CA MET A 437 -13.90 18.13 -2.17
C MET A 437 -15.39 17.95 -1.85
N TRP A 438 -16.13 19.05 -1.71
CA TRP A 438 -17.58 19.01 -1.50
C TRP A 438 -18.31 18.42 -2.70
N ALA A 439 -17.96 18.83 -3.92
CA ALA A 439 -18.52 18.28 -5.15
C ALA A 439 -18.18 16.80 -5.34
N GLY A 440 -16.93 16.40 -5.11
CA GLY A 440 -16.50 15.01 -5.15
C GLY A 440 -17.23 14.14 -4.12
N LYS A 441 -17.45 14.66 -2.91
CA LYS A 441 -18.25 13.96 -1.89
C LYS A 441 -19.70 13.78 -2.33
N LYS A 442 -20.32 14.80 -2.94
CA LYS A 442 -21.67 14.71 -3.49
C LYS A 442 -21.74 13.66 -4.61
N MET A 443 -20.78 13.66 -5.54
CA MET A 443 -20.69 12.66 -6.60
C MET A 443 -20.56 11.24 -6.04
N ALA A 444 -19.74 11.06 -5.00
CA ALA A 444 -19.59 9.78 -4.31
C ALA A 444 -20.91 9.28 -3.69
N ASP A 445 -21.70 10.18 -3.10
CA ASP A 445 -23.00 9.83 -2.51
C ASP A 445 -24.05 9.54 -3.58
N ASP A 446 -24.09 10.34 -4.66
CA ASP A 446 -25.04 10.18 -5.76
C ASP A 446 -24.79 8.87 -6.55
N HIS A 447 -23.52 8.50 -6.75
CA HIS A 447 -23.12 7.32 -7.52
C HIS A 447 -22.75 6.10 -6.66
N LYS A 448 -22.76 6.25 -5.33
CA LYS A 448 -22.37 5.21 -4.35
C LYS A 448 -20.97 4.65 -4.60
N ASP A 449 -20.06 5.51 -5.07
CA ASP A 449 -18.70 5.15 -5.46
C ASP A 449 -17.69 6.00 -4.66
N PRO A 450 -16.91 5.42 -3.75
CA PRO A 450 -15.95 6.17 -2.94
C PRO A 450 -14.78 6.75 -3.75
N GLN A 451 -14.55 6.30 -5.00
CA GLN A 451 -13.44 6.79 -5.82
C GLN A 451 -13.53 8.27 -6.16
N TYR A 452 -14.75 8.82 -6.23
CA TYR A 452 -14.93 10.26 -6.45
C TYR A 452 -14.26 11.10 -5.36
N ILE A 453 -14.21 10.62 -4.12
CA ILE A 453 -13.51 11.31 -3.02
C ILE A 453 -11.99 11.28 -3.23
N GLU A 454 -11.45 10.12 -3.60
CA GLU A 454 -10.01 9.95 -3.85
C GLU A 454 -9.54 10.77 -5.07
N GLN A 455 -10.36 10.82 -6.12
CA GLN A 455 -10.10 11.67 -7.29
C GLN A 455 -10.19 13.16 -6.93
N ALA A 456 -11.19 13.57 -6.16
CA ALA A 456 -11.32 14.96 -5.72
C ALA A 456 -10.13 15.37 -4.85
N LEU A 457 -9.71 14.49 -3.95
CA LEU A 457 -8.53 14.68 -3.11
C LEU A 457 -7.26 14.83 -3.95
N THR A 458 -7.12 14.00 -4.98
CA THR A 458 -6.00 14.12 -5.94
C THR A 458 -6.05 15.47 -6.66
N ASN A 459 -7.21 15.87 -7.19
CA ASN A 459 -7.40 17.15 -7.88
C ASN A 459 -6.99 18.33 -6.99
N VAL A 460 -7.40 18.37 -5.72
CA VAL A 460 -7.08 19.50 -4.82
C VAL A 460 -5.62 19.57 -4.41
N LEU A 461 -4.93 18.44 -4.28
CA LEU A 461 -3.49 18.41 -4.04
C LEU A 461 -2.70 18.86 -5.28
N LEU A 462 -3.21 18.54 -6.48
CA LEU A 462 -2.64 19.07 -7.73
C LEU A 462 -2.85 20.57 -7.85
N MET A 463 -4.03 21.09 -7.50
CA MET A 463 -4.29 22.54 -7.47
C MET A 463 -3.27 23.26 -6.59
N ASP A 464 -3.02 22.72 -5.40
CA ASP A 464 -2.06 23.28 -4.46
C ASP A 464 -0.65 23.34 -5.03
N ALA A 465 -0.17 22.21 -5.59
CA ALA A 465 1.14 22.15 -6.23
C ALA A 465 1.25 23.07 -7.46
N VAL A 466 0.18 23.23 -8.25
CA VAL A 466 0.14 24.18 -9.39
C VAL A 466 0.24 25.63 -8.92
N VAL A 467 -0.50 26.02 -7.88
CA VAL A 467 -0.43 27.38 -7.34
C VAL A 467 0.96 27.66 -6.78
N GLY A 468 1.53 26.70 -6.04
CA GLY A 468 2.87 26.79 -5.49
C GLY A 468 3.98 26.91 -6.54
N ALA A 469 3.83 26.21 -7.67
CA ALA A 469 4.80 26.21 -8.76
C ALA A 469 4.77 27.48 -9.62
N LEU A 470 3.58 27.95 -10.00
CA LEU A 470 3.47 29.01 -11.02
C LEU A 470 3.70 30.43 -10.47
N GLN A 471 3.57 30.65 -9.15
CA GLN A 471 3.80 31.92 -8.42
C GLN A 471 3.43 33.22 -9.15
N SER A 472 2.41 33.18 -10.00
CA SER A 472 1.97 34.28 -10.87
C SER A 472 0.55 34.74 -10.49
N SER A 473 0.16 35.91 -10.99
CA SER A 473 -1.18 36.47 -10.76
C SER A 473 -2.33 35.64 -11.35
N LYS A 474 -2.03 34.64 -12.20
CA LYS A 474 -3.02 33.76 -12.86
C LYS A 474 -3.02 32.32 -12.31
N THR A 475 -2.33 32.08 -11.20
CA THR A 475 -2.21 30.76 -10.53
C THR A 475 -3.57 30.13 -10.18
N ILE A 476 -4.50 30.91 -9.63
CA ILE A 476 -5.84 30.41 -9.27
C ILE A 476 -6.65 29.99 -10.50
N TYR A 477 -6.55 30.74 -11.59
CA TYR A 477 -7.20 30.36 -12.85
C TYR A 477 -6.61 29.07 -13.42
N ALA A 478 -5.29 28.92 -13.38
CA ALA A 478 -4.62 27.67 -13.75
C ALA A 478 -5.11 26.49 -12.90
N ALA A 479 -5.14 26.63 -11.58
CA ALA A 479 -5.64 25.62 -10.66
C ALA A 479 -7.12 25.26 -10.90
N SER A 480 -7.96 26.23 -11.27
CA SER A 480 -9.37 25.99 -11.59
C SER A 480 -9.60 25.04 -12.78
N LYS A 481 -8.60 24.82 -13.63
CA LYS A 481 -8.69 23.79 -14.69
C LYS A 481 -8.74 22.37 -14.12
N LEU A 482 -8.24 22.17 -12.90
CA LEU A 482 -8.27 20.90 -12.18
C LEU A 482 -9.55 20.69 -11.36
N SER A 483 -10.42 21.70 -11.21
CA SER A 483 -11.68 21.58 -10.43
C SER A 483 -12.76 20.89 -11.25
N TYR A 484 -12.56 19.60 -11.47
CA TYR A 484 -13.36 18.79 -12.37
C TYR A 484 -14.77 18.58 -11.84
N PHE A 485 -14.93 18.14 -10.58
CA PHE A 485 -16.24 17.83 -10.04
C PHE A 485 -17.08 19.08 -9.77
N ASP A 486 -16.46 20.17 -9.33
CA ASP A 486 -17.17 21.44 -9.16
C ASP A 486 -17.72 21.98 -10.49
N ARG A 487 -17.01 21.75 -11.60
CA ARG A 487 -17.50 22.09 -12.95
C ARG A 487 -18.60 21.14 -13.41
N MET A 488 -18.43 19.83 -13.23
CA MET A 488 -19.42 18.82 -13.60
C MET A 488 -20.74 18.97 -12.85
N LYS A 489 -20.74 19.50 -11.62
CA LYS A 489 -21.98 19.78 -10.87
C LYS A 489 -22.96 20.68 -11.64
N ASN A 490 -22.45 21.53 -12.53
CA ASN A 490 -23.26 22.40 -13.38
C ASN A 490 -23.66 21.75 -14.72
N GLU A 491 -23.07 20.61 -15.06
CA GLU A 491 -23.44 19.79 -16.21
C GLU A 491 -24.53 18.79 -15.77
N VAL A 492 -25.48 18.49 -16.66
CA VAL A 492 -26.67 17.70 -16.32
C VAL A 492 -26.24 16.35 -15.72
N PRO A 493 -26.66 16.01 -14.48
CA PRO A 493 -26.27 14.74 -13.87
C PRO A 493 -26.78 13.59 -14.73
N MET A 494 -25.90 12.63 -15.03
CA MET A 494 -26.34 11.34 -15.58
C MET A 494 -27.14 10.63 -14.48
N MET A 495 -28.45 10.91 -14.42
CA MET A 495 -29.31 10.44 -13.33
C MET A 495 -29.44 8.93 -13.37
N VAL A 496 -28.93 8.28 -12.33
CA VAL A 496 -29.27 6.89 -12.02
C VAL A 496 -30.75 6.85 -11.59
N PRO A 497 -31.59 5.94 -12.11
CA PRO A 497 -32.98 5.81 -11.69
C PRO A 497 -33.12 5.67 -10.17
N LYS A 498 -34.16 6.25 -9.56
CA LYS A 498 -34.39 6.22 -8.10
C LYS A 498 -34.36 4.82 -7.52
N THR A 499 -35.00 3.86 -8.20
CA THR A 499 -35.02 2.44 -7.81
C THR A 499 -33.61 1.86 -7.69
N THR A 500 -32.73 2.18 -8.64
CA THR A 500 -31.33 1.74 -8.63
C THR A 500 -30.55 2.47 -7.54
N SER A 501 -30.75 3.77 -7.34
CA SER A 501 -30.08 4.56 -6.28
C SER A 501 -30.43 4.07 -4.86
N GLU A 502 -31.67 3.69 -4.63
CA GLU A 502 -32.15 3.18 -3.33
C GLU A 502 -31.65 1.76 -3.04
N THR A 503 -31.43 0.94 -4.07
CA THR A 503 -30.98 -0.44 -3.93
C THR A 503 -29.45 -0.58 -3.93
N LEU A 504 -28.74 0.30 -4.66
CA LEU A 504 -27.29 0.25 -4.81
C LEU A 504 -26.62 0.71 -3.52
N LYS A 505 -26.01 -0.24 -2.80
CA LYS A 505 -25.19 0.07 -1.61
C LYS A 505 -23.82 0.63 -2.00
N HIS A 506 -23.13 -0.02 -2.94
CA HIS A 506 -21.80 0.34 -3.41
C HIS A 506 -21.62 0.02 -4.89
N LYS A 507 -21.01 0.94 -5.64
CA LYS A 507 -20.48 0.69 -6.98
C LYS A 507 -19.01 0.30 -6.86
N ILE A 508 -18.63 -0.77 -7.55
CA ILE A 508 -17.22 -1.16 -7.69
C ILE A 508 -16.80 -0.77 -9.10
N ASN A 509 -15.85 0.15 -9.22
CA ASN A 509 -15.21 0.43 -10.50
C ASN A 509 -14.11 -0.62 -10.74
N PRO A 510 -14.24 -1.50 -11.75
CA PRO A 510 -13.22 -2.52 -12.04
C PRO A 510 -11.91 -1.93 -12.56
N SER A 511 -11.92 -0.67 -13.05
CA SER A 511 -10.73 0.05 -13.50
C SER A 511 -10.04 0.82 -12.36
N ALA A 512 -10.34 0.49 -11.10
CA ALA A 512 -9.75 1.13 -9.93
C ALA A 512 -8.21 1.07 -9.96
N GLY A 513 -7.56 2.22 -10.16
CA GLY A 513 -6.10 2.32 -10.13
C GLY A 513 -5.39 1.95 -11.44
N GLU A 514 -6.14 1.73 -12.52
CA GLU A 514 -5.67 1.62 -13.90
C GLU A 514 -5.38 3.02 -14.49
N THR A 515 -4.61 3.07 -15.58
CA THR A 515 -4.27 4.32 -16.30
C THR A 515 -5.41 4.83 -17.18
N PHE A 516 -6.27 3.93 -17.64
CA PHE A 516 -7.44 4.21 -18.46
C PHE A 516 -8.65 3.41 -17.96
N PRO A 517 -9.88 3.94 -18.10
CA PRO A 517 -11.09 3.16 -17.88
C PRO A 517 -11.16 2.00 -18.90
N GLN A 518 -11.19 0.77 -18.40
CA GLN A 518 -11.37 -0.43 -19.21
C GLN A 518 -12.86 -0.73 -19.42
N ALA A 519 -13.18 -1.34 -20.55
CA ALA A 519 -14.53 -1.82 -20.82
C ALA A 519 -14.94 -2.87 -19.78
N ILE A 520 -16.16 -2.74 -19.25
CA ILE A 520 -16.71 -3.66 -18.25
C ILE A 520 -17.47 -4.75 -18.99
N ASP A 521 -16.87 -5.94 -19.11
CA ASP A 521 -17.50 -7.07 -19.80
C ASP A 521 -18.55 -7.80 -18.95
N VAL A 522 -18.43 -7.73 -17.61
CA VAL A 522 -19.33 -8.44 -16.67
C VAL A 522 -19.60 -7.57 -15.43
N LEU A 523 -20.87 -7.43 -15.07
CA LEU A 523 -21.30 -6.74 -13.85
C LEU A 523 -21.74 -7.80 -12.81
N LEU A 524 -21.07 -7.84 -11.67
CA LEU A 524 -21.32 -8.86 -10.65
C LEU A 524 -22.28 -8.29 -9.58
N TYR A 525 -23.52 -8.75 -9.59
CA TYR A 525 -24.48 -8.44 -8.54
C TYR A 525 -24.27 -9.41 -7.37
N THR A 526 -23.93 -8.87 -6.20
CA THR A 526 -23.94 -9.62 -4.95
C THR A 526 -25.15 -9.19 -4.15
N PRO A 527 -26.12 -10.08 -3.88
CA PRO A 527 -27.16 -9.81 -2.90
C PRO A 527 -26.48 -9.57 -1.55
N GLY A 528 -26.76 -8.43 -0.93
CA GLY A 528 -26.16 -8.04 0.35
C GLY A 528 -27.17 -7.77 1.44
#